data_AF-A0A2W5VB93-F1
#
_entry.id   AF-A0A2W5VB93-F1
#
_cell.length_a   1.000
_cell.length_b   1.000
_cell.length_c   1.000
_cell.angle_alpha   90.00
_cell.angle_beta   90.00
_cell.angle_gamma   90.00
#
_symmetry.space_group_name_H-M   'P 1'
#
loop_
_entity.id
_entity.type
_entity.pdbx_description
1 polymer ?
#
loop_
_entity_poly.entity_id
_entity_poly.type
_entity_poly.pdbx_seq_one_letter_code
_entity_poly.pdbx_strand_id
1 'polypeptide(L)'
;MTTFTLPDPATPAPPTGESIVLTGDPFFPAIEPAKFQAAMRVVSQVTPERINDALIDAMLVLDRNPDLQARKAAWLTEGYNTLGDVPASEFGGQHRLEFLYRRAVYSLAKADLDEKYRDNAATDAGERRAEGVDIVVGSHMRNARNAISDLVARPRITIEQL
;
A
#
# COMPACT_ATOMS: atom_id res chain seq x y z
N MET A 1 11.24 -59.39 3.47
CA MET A 1 11.83 -58.16 2.92
C MET A 1 10.83 -57.06 3.12
N THR A 2 11.04 -56.20 4.12
CA THR A 2 10.08 -55.17 4.51
C THR A 2 10.51 -53.86 3.88
N THR A 3 9.75 -53.39 2.89
CA THR A 3 10.02 -52.16 2.15
C THR A 3 9.68 -50.95 3.02
N PHE A 4 10.71 -50.23 3.47
CA PHE A 4 10.60 -48.93 4.11
C PHE A 4 10.38 -47.87 3.03
N THR A 5 9.15 -47.35 2.93
CA THR A 5 8.82 -46.25 2.00
C THR A 5 9.10 -44.92 2.71
N LEU A 6 10.00 -44.11 2.17
CA LEU A 6 10.19 -42.72 2.60
C LEU A 6 8.93 -41.90 2.29
N PRO A 7 8.48 -41.01 3.18
CA PRO A 7 7.49 -40.01 2.82
C PRO A 7 8.10 -38.99 1.85
N ASP A 8 7.38 -38.73 0.77
CA ASP A 8 7.64 -37.76 -0.29
C ASP A 8 7.75 -36.32 0.29
N PRO A 9 8.83 -35.55 0.06
CA PRO A 9 8.93 -34.16 0.51
C PRO A 9 8.23 -33.23 -0.49
N ALA A 10 6.92 -33.40 -0.67
CA ALA A 10 6.14 -32.53 -1.56
C ALA A 10 4.67 -32.46 -1.15
N THR A 11 4.39 -31.97 0.06
CA THR A 11 3.09 -31.36 0.34
C THR A 11 3.30 -29.84 0.31
N PRO A 12 2.99 -29.14 -0.80
CA PRO A 12 2.75 -27.71 -0.70
C PRO A 12 1.60 -27.54 0.30
N ALA A 13 1.87 -26.85 1.40
CA ALA A 13 0.83 -26.41 2.31
C ALA A 13 -0.29 -25.75 1.48
N PRO A 14 -1.58 -26.03 1.77
CA PRO A 14 -2.65 -25.35 1.07
C PRO A 14 -2.44 -23.84 1.23
N PRO A 15 -2.61 -23.02 0.17
CA PRO A 15 -2.77 -21.59 0.37
C PRO A 15 -4.12 -21.41 1.04
N THR A 16 -4.15 -21.50 2.36
CA THR A 16 -5.30 -21.10 3.16
C THR A 16 -5.41 -19.59 2.99
N GLY A 17 -6.16 -19.20 1.96
CA GLY A 17 -6.59 -17.84 1.70
C GLY A 17 -7.60 -17.40 2.74
N GLU A 18 -7.18 -17.37 4.01
CA GLU A 18 -7.77 -16.41 4.94
C GLU A 18 -7.50 -15.04 4.33
N SER A 19 -8.55 -14.26 4.13
CA SER A 19 -8.42 -12.87 3.73
C SER A 19 -7.77 -12.14 4.91
N ILE A 20 -6.43 -12.16 4.96
CA ILE A 20 -5.66 -11.47 5.99
C ILE A 20 -5.93 -9.98 5.77
N VAL A 21 -6.77 -9.41 6.61
CA VAL A 21 -7.02 -7.96 6.62
C VAL A 21 -5.96 -7.34 7.52
N LEU A 22 -5.21 -6.39 6.97
CA LEU A 22 -4.22 -5.63 7.73
C LEU A 22 -4.90 -4.44 8.40
N THR A 23 -4.86 -4.42 9.72
CA THR A 23 -5.41 -3.34 10.54
C THR A 23 -4.28 -2.57 11.21
N GLY A 24 -4.35 -1.23 11.14
CA GLY A 24 -3.45 -0.34 11.87
C GLY A 24 -4.20 0.37 12.98
N ASP A 25 -4.05 1.69 13.04
CA ASP A 25 -4.86 2.53 13.90
C ASP A 25 -6.36 2.41 13.55
N PRO A 26 -7.26 2.22 14.54
CA PRO A 26 -8.70 2.00 14.31
C PRO A 26 -9.41 3.12 13.54
N PHE A 27 -8.85 4.32 13.51
CA PHE A 27 -9.43 5.45 12.78
C PHE A 27 -9.38 5.25 11.27
N PHE A 28 -8.34 4.57 10.77
CA PHE A 28 -8.11 4.36 9.34
C PHE A 28 -8.71 3.03 8.86
N PRO A 29 -9.18 2.96 7.60
CA PRO A 29 -9.79 1.75 7.07
C PRO A 29 -8.76 0.63 6.95
N ALA A 30 -9.21 -0.59 7.21
CA ALA A 30 -8.40 -1.78 7.08
C ALA A 30 -8.01 -2.05 5.61
N ILE A 31 -6.86 -2.70 5.41
CA ILE A 31 -6.27 -2.90 4.10
C ILE A 31 -6.25 -4.39 3.75
N GLU A 32 -6.80 -4.74 2.59
CA GLU A 32 -6.78 -6.11 2.08
C GLU A 32 -5.62 -6.29 1.06
N PRO A 33 -4.65 -7.17 1.34
CA PRO A 33 -3.55 -7.49 0.43
C PRO A 33 -4.02 -8.02 -0.93
N ALA A 34 -5.13 -8.76 -0.97
CA ALA A 34 -5.70 -9.28 -2.22
C ALA A 34 -6.18 -8.14 -3.14
N LYS A 35 -6.82 -7.10 -2.58
CA LYS A 35 -7.24 -5.91 -3.33
C LYS A 35 -6.04 -5.10 -3.84
N PHE A 36 -4.98 -5.01 -3.04
CA PHE A 36 -3.72 -4.39 -3.47
C PHE A 36 -3.10 -5.13 -4.66
N GLN A 37 -2.99 -6.46 -4.58
CA GLN A 37 -2.43 -7.29 -5.66
C GLN A 37 -3.19 -7.09 -6.97
N ALA A 38 -4.53 -7.14 -6.91
CA ALA A 38 -5.39 -6.93 -8.07
C ALA A 38 -5.26 -5.51 -8.65
N ALA A 39 -5.25 -4.48 -7.79
CA ALA A 39 -5.23 -3.08 -8.22
C ALA A 39 -3.87 -2.66 -8.81
N MET A 40 -2.76 -3.14 -8.24
CA MET A 40 -1.41 -2.70 -8.60
C MET A 40 -0.69 -3.65 -9.56
N ARG A 41 -1.36 -4.73 -9.98
CA ARG A 41 -0.83 -5.77 -10.89
C ARG A 41 0.56 -6.25 -10.44
N VAL A 42 0.65 -6.65 -9.17
CA VAL A 42 1.90 -7.15 -8.58
C VAL A 42 2.31 -8.45 -9.29
N VAL A 43 3.60 -8.59 -9.60
CA VAL A 43 4.15 -9.78 -10.25
C VAL A 43 4.00 -10.99 -9.34
N SER A 44 3.60 -12.13 -9.89
CA SER A 44 3.34 -13.38 -9.14
C SER A 44 4.54 -13.96 -8.39
N GLN A 45 5.74 -13.39 -8.58
CA GLN A 45 6.96 -13.78 -7.89
C GLN A 45 7.13 -13.11 -6.51
N VAL A 46 6.29 -12.13 -6.16
CA VAL A 46 6.28 -11.53 -4.83
C VAL A 46 5.48 -12.42 -3.89
N THR A 47 6.10 -12.86 -2.79
CA THR A 47 5.42 -13.71 -1.80
C THR A 47 4.35 -12.90 -1.03
N PRO A 48 3.29 -13.55 -0.53
CA PRO A 48 2.27 -12.89 0.29
C PRO A 48 2.85 -12.16 1.51
N GLU A 49 3.87 -12.74 2.15
CA GLU A 49 4.59 -12.16 3.29
C GLU A 49 5.21 -10.81 2.93
N ARG A 50 5.94 -10.73 1.80
CA ARG A 50 6.54 -9.48 1.33
C ARG A 50 5.51 -8.41 1.01
N ILE A 51 4.35 -8.81 0.50
CA ILE A 51 3.25 -7.89 0.22
C ILE A 51 2.68 -7.34 1.53
N ASN A 52 2.51 -8.20 2.54
CA ASN A 52 2.03 -7.79 3.84
C ASN A 52 3.01 -6.83 4.51
N ASP A 53 4.30 -7.15 4.51
CA ASP A 53 5.35 -6.29 5.07
C ASP A 53 5.37 -4.92 4.40
N ALA A 54 5.33 -4.86 3.06
CA ALA A 54 5.30 -3.60 2.32
C ALA A 54 4.03 -2.76 2.61
N LEU A 55 2.88 -3.41 2.82
CA LEU A 55 1.64 -2.73 3.19
C LEU A 55 1.71 -2.19 4.62
N ILE A 56 2.25 -2.97 5.57
CA ILE A 56 2.46 -2.55 6.96
C ILE A 56 3.44 -1.37 7.02
N ASP A 57 4.55 -1.45 6.30
CA ASP A 57 5.54 -0.37 6.20
C ASP A 57 4.90 0.91 5.63
N ALA A 58 4.09 0.79 4.57
CA ALA A 58 3.34 1.91 4.01
C ALA A 58 2.35 2.53 5.02
N MET A 59 1.62 1.71 5.77
CA MET A 59 0.71 2.18 6.81
C MET A 59 1.48 2.92 7.93
N LEU A 60 2.65 2.41 8.33
CA LEU A 60 3.52 3.03 9.33
C LEU A 60 4.08 4.38 8.86
N VAL A 61 4.43 4.51 7.58
CA VAL A 61 4.86 5.79 7.00
C VAL A 61 3.73 6.83 7.06
N LEU A 62 2.48 6.42 6.78
CA LEU A 62 1.32 7.32 6.93
C LEU A 62 1.07 7.68 8.38
N ASP A 63 1.18 6.71 9.30
CA ASP A 63 0.98 6.95 10.72
C ASP A 63 2.01 7.96 11.27
N ARG A 64 3.25 7.91 10.79
CA ARG A 64 4.29 8.88 11.17
C ARG A 64 4.15 10.26 10.52
N ASN A 65 3.20 10.45 9.60
CA ASN A 65 3.04 11.72 8.91
C ASN A 65 2.39 12.76 9.85
N PRO A 66 3.10 13.84 10.23
CA PRO A 66 2.61 14.80 11.24
C PRO A 66 1.38 15.56 10.76
N ASP A 67 1.27 15.82 9.46
CA ASP A 67 0.15 16.56 8.88
C ASP A 67 -1.13 15.71 8.91
N LEU A 68 -1.00 14.41 8.62
CA LEU A 68 -2.10 13.47 8.70
C LEU A 68 -2.54 13.24 10.15
N GLN A 69 -1.61 13.11 11.09
CA GLN A 69 -1.93 12.95 12.52
C GLN A 69 -2.59 14.21 13.10
N ALA A 70 -2.12 15.40 12.72
CA ALA A 70 -2.78 16.65 13.10
C ALA A 70 -4.21 16.73 12.56
N ARG A 71 -4.43 16.30 11.31
CA ARG A 71 -5.78 16.28 10.73
C ARG A 71 -6.69 15.24 11.39
N LYS A 72 -6.17 14.04 11.69
CA LYS A 72 -6.89 13.02 12.47
C LYS A 72 -7.29 13.54 13.85
N ALA A 73 -6.38 14.19 14.57
CA ALA A 73 -6.68 14.79 15.86
C ALA A 73 -7.82 15.82 15.75
N ALA A 74 -7.82 16.66 14.71
CA ALA A 74 -8.92 17.58 14.43
C ALA A 74 -10.25 16.84 14.19
N TRP A 75 -10.27 15.80 13.35
CA TRP A 75 -11.49 15.00 13.12
C TRP A 75 -12.03 14.35 14.40
N LEU A 76 -11.15 13.85 15.27
CA LEU A 76 -11.56 13.30 16.57
C LEU A 76 -12.16 14.38 17.47
N THR A 77 -11.61 15.60 17.49
CA THR A 77 -12.19 16.73 18.24
C THR A 77 -13.52 17.22 17.66
N GLU A 78 -13.71 17.06 16.35
CA GLU A 78 -14.98 17.33 15.65
C GLU A 78 -16.03 16.23 15.91
N GLY A 79 -15.65 15.11 16.56
CA GLY A 79 -16.55 14.02 16.96
C GLY A 79 -16.60 12.82 16.01
N TYR A 80 -15.73 12.78 15.00
CA TYR A 80 -15.64 11.65 14.06
C TYR A 80 -14.72 10.56 14.60
N ASN A 81 -15.22 9.33 14.74
CA ASN A 81 -14.46 8.23 15.33
C ASN A 81 -13.68 7.41 14.29
N THR A 82 -14.13 7.45 13.04
CA THR A 82 -13.49 6.78 11.91
C THR A 82 -13.37 7.73 10.71
N LEU A 83 -12.46 7.42 9.79
CA LEU A 83 -12.30 8.18 8.55
C LEU A 83 -13.57 8.20 7.69
N GLY A 84 -14.38 7.13 7.76
CA GLY A 84 -15.65 7.02 7.04
C GLY A 84 -16.76 7.92 7.62
N ASP A 85 -16.68 8.28 8.91
CA ASP A 85 -17.64 9.21 9.54
C ASP A 85 -17.43 10.66 9.10
N VAL A 86 -16.24 10.99 8.63
CA VAL A 86 -15.90 12.36 8.20
C VAL A 86 -16.71 12.72 6.95
N PRO A 87 -17.43 13.85 6.93
CA PRO A 87 -18.20 14.28 5.76
C PRO A 87 -17.29 14.44 4.54
N ALA A 88 -17.56 13.64 3.51
CA ALA A 88 -16.86 13.69 2.25
C ALA A 88 -17.79 13.26 1.11
N SER A 89 -17.45 13.67 -0.11
CA SER A 89 -18.13 13.17 -1.31
C SER A 89 -17.90 11.67 -1.49
N GLU A 90 -18.85 10.99 -2.11
CA GLU A 90 -18.70 9.63 -2.57
C GLU A 90 -18.52 9.59 -4.09
N PHE A 91 -17.67 8.69 -4.58
CA PHE A 91 -17.47 8.46 -6.00
C PHE A 91 -17.61 6.97 -6.28
N GLY A 92 -18.59 6.59 -7.11
CA GLY A 92 -18.83 5.19 -7.45
C GLY A 92 -19.13 4.31 -6.23
N GLY A 93 -19.81 4.85 -5.22
CA GLY A 93 -20.12 4.15 -3.96
C GLY A 93 -18.93 4.01 -3.01
N GLN A 94 -17.83 4.72 -3.23
CA GLN A 94 -16.68 4.75 -2.33
C GLN A 94 -16.52 6.13 -1.69
N HIS A 95 -16.37 6.14 -0.37
CA HIS A 95 -16.04 7.35 0.38
C HIS A 95 -14.68 7.92 -0.08
N ARG A 96 -14.65 9.21 -0.41
CA ARG A 96 -13.46 9.87 -0.99
C ARG A 96 -12.22 9.75 -0.09
N LEU A 97 -12.36 9.93 1.23
CA LEU A 97 -11.19 9.97 2.11
C LEU A 97 -10.61 8.57 2.31
N GLU A 98 -11.46 7.57 2.48
CA GLU A 98 -11.00 6.18 2.53
C GLU A 98 -10.32 5.75 1.23
N PHE A 99 -10.86 6.16 0.09
CA PHE A 99 -10.24 5.90 -1.21
C PHE A 99 -8.84 6.53 -1.31
N LEU A 100 -8.71 7.80 -0.89
CA LEU A 100 -7.42 8.49 -0.89
C LEU A 100 -6.41 7.82 0.05
N TYR A 101 -6.85 7.39 1.23
CA TYR A 101 -6.01 6.63 2.16
C TYR A 101 -5.51 5.32 1.54
N ARG A 102 -6.41 4.51 0.98
CA ARG A 102 -6.05 3.26 0.27
C ARG A 102 -5.07 3.53 -0.87
N ARG A 103 -5.31 4.58 -1.67
CA ARG A 103 -4.43 4.97 -2.78
C ARG A 103 -3.02 5.35 -2.31
N ALA A 104 -2.92 6.05 -1.18
CA ALA A 104 -1.63 6.41 -0.59
C ALA A 104 -0.86 5.17 -0.13
N VAL A 105 -1.51 4.28 0.63
CA VAL A 105 -0.91 3.02 1.11
C VAL A 105 -0.44 2.16 -0.05
N TYR A 106 -1.29 1.94 -1.06
CA TYR A 106 -0.95 1.11 -2.22
C TYR A 106 0.21 1.69 -3.02
N SER A 107 0.26 3.01 -3.17
CA SER A 107 1.34 3.65 -3.92
C SER A 107 2.68 3.53 -3.19
N LEU A 108 2.71 3.69 -1.87
CA LEU A 108 3.94 3.49 -1.08
C LEU A 108 4.38 2.03 -1.09
N ALA A 109 3.47 1.10 -0.84
CA ALA A 109 3.78 -0.33 -0.84
C ALA A 109 4.32 -0.79 -2.19
N LYS A 110 3.75 -0.30 -3.31
CA LYS A 110 4.27 -0.63 -4.64
C LYS A 110 5.66 -0.05 -4.90
N ALA A 111 5.92 1.18 -4.45
CA ALA A 111 7.24 1.80 -4.58
C ALA A 111 8.30 0.99 -3.83
N ASP A 112 8.00 0.59 -2.58
CA ASP A 112 8.89 -0.24 -1.76
C ASP A 112 9.16 -1.61 -2.39
N LEU A 113 8.12 -2.28 -2.91
CA LEU A 113 8.29 -3.56 -3.61
C LEU A 113 9.15 -3.43 -4.87
N ASP A 114 8.98 -2.37 -5.65
CA ASP A 114 9.74 -2.14 -6.88
C ASP A 114 11.21 -1.80 -6.60
N GLU A 115 11.48 -1.04 -5.53
CA GLU A 115 12.82 -0.71 -5.06
C GLU A 115 13.56 -1.97 -4.57
N LYS A 116 12.93 -2.74 -3.67
CA LYS A 116 13.52 -4.00 -3.16
C LYS A 116 13.69 -5.04 -4.27
N TYR A 117 12.80 -5.10 -5.26
CA TYR A 117 12.93 -6.05 -6.37
C TYR A 117 14.01 -5.61 -7.36
N ARG A 118 14.24 -4.30 -7.56
CA ARG A 118 15.41 -3.81 -8.31
C ARG A 118 16.69 -4.29 -7.68
N ASP A 119 16.88 -4.10 -6.38
CA ASP A 119 18.15 -4.40 -5.72
C ASP A 119 18.52 -5.87 -5.90
N ASN A 120 17.52 -6.75 -5.90
CA ASN A 120 17.67 -8.18 -6.16
C ASN A 120 17.95 -8.54 -7.64
N ALA A 121 17.53 -7.72 -8.61
CA ALA A 121 17.73 -7.97 -10.04
C ALA A 121 18.99 -7.30 -10.60
N ALA A 122 19.43 -6.21 -9.98
CA ALA A 122 20.63 -5.46 -10.36
C ALA A 122 21.92 -6.27 -10.19
N THR A 123 21.91 -7.30 -9.34
CA THR A 123 23.03 -8.25 -9.20
C THR A 123 23.22 -9.16 -10.43
N ASP A 124 22.19 -9.28 -11.31
CA ASP A 124 22.20 -10.27 -12.40
C ASP A 124 22.19 -9.68 -13.82
N ALA A 125 21.60 -8.50 -14.12
CA ALA A 125 21.71 -7.86 -15.45
C ALA A 125 21.15 -6.41 -15.58
N GLY A 126 22.01 -5.46 -15.98
CA GLY A 126 21.69 -4.43 -17.00
C GLY A 126 21.13 -3.06 -16.56
N GLU A 127 21.93 -2.01 -16.78
CA GLU A 127 21.68 -0.57 -16.53
C GLU A 127 20.37 -0.02 -17.14
N ARG A 128 19.97 -0.46 -18.34
CA ARG A 128 18.72 -0.01 -18.99
C ARG A 128 17.44 -0.48 -18.30
N ARG A 129 17.48 -1.61 -17.58
CA ARG A 129 16.33 -2.08 -16.78
C ARG A 129 16.18 -1.25 -15.51
N ALA A 130 17.30 -0.74 -14.99
CA ALA A 130 17.35 0.12 -13.82
C ALA A 130 16.65 1.47 -14.09
N GLU A 131 16.94 2.17 -15.18
CA GLU A 131 16.32 3.48 -15.46
C GLU A 131 14.78 3.44 -15.54
N GLY A 132 14.21 2.40 -16.17
CA GLY A 132 12.76 2.24 -16.29
C GLY A 132 12.05 2.04 -14.95
N VAL A 133 12.69 1.35 -14.01
CA VAL A 133 12.13 1.13 -12.66
C VAL A 133 12.17 2.43 -11.84
N ASP A 134 13.13 3.33 -12.06
CA ASP A 134 13.26 4.58 -11.28
C ASP A 134 12.13 5.55 -11.60
N ILE A 135 11.77 5.61 -12.88
CA ILE A 135 10.63 6.40 -13.36
C ILE A 135 9.33 5.90 -12.70
N VAL A 136 9.15 4.58 -12.61
CA VAL A 136 7.95 3.94 -12.04
C VAL A 136 7.88 4.14 -10.52
N VAL A 137 8.96 3.85 -9.79
CA VAL A 137 9.06 4.09 -8.33
C VAL A 137 8.80 5.56 -8.02
N GLY A 138 9.46 6.49 -8.73
CA GLY A 138 9.25 7.91 -8.55
C GLY A 138 7.79 8.33 -8.83
N SER A 139 7.13 7.72 -9.80
CA SER A 139 5.71 7.96 -10.08
C SER A 139 4.80 7.49 -8.94
N HIS A 140 5.06 6.31 -8.38
CA HIS A 140 4.32 5.80 -7.24
C HIS A 140 4.50 6.68 -6.00
N MET A 141 5.73 7.11 -5.70
CA MET A 141 5.97 8.04 -4.59
C MET A 141 5.29 9.41 -4.80
N ARG A 142 5.23 9.92 -6.04
CA ARG A 142 4.47 11.15 -6.36
C ARG A 142 2.97 10.95 -6.13
N ASN A 143 2.41 9.82 -6.56
CA ASN A 143 1.01 9.50 -6.35
C ASN A 143 0.65 9.38 -4.87
N ALA A 144 1.52 8.76 -4.07
CA ALA A 144 1.37 8.69 -2.62
C ALA A 144 1.34 10.09 -2.00
N ARG A 145 2.30 10.96 -2.32
CA ARG A 145 2.36 12.34 -1.82
C ARG A 145 1.09 13.12 -2.18
N ASN A 146 0.65 13.05 -3.43
CA ASN A 146 -0.57 13.73 -3.88
C ASN A 146 -1.80 13.23 -3.14
N ALA A 147 -1.92 11.91 -2.92
CA ALA A 147 -3.03 11.33 -2.17
C ALA A 147 -3.04 11.79 -0.70
N ILE A 148 -1.88 11.85 -0.05
CA ILE A 148 -1.75 12.37 1.32
C ILE A 148 -2.11 13.86 1.38
N SER A 149 -1.63 14.68 0.44
CA SER A 149 -1.99 16.11 0.38
C SER A 149 -3.50 16.32 0.21
N ASP A 150 -4.13 15.54 -0.66
CA ASP A 150 -5.59 15.57 -0.88
C ASP A 150 -6.39 15.08 0.35
N LEU A 151 -5.81 14.16 1.14
CA LEU A 151 -6.40 13.62 2.37
C LEU A 151 -6.34 14.61 3.52
N VAL A 152 -5.21 15.31 3.67
CA VAL A 152 -5.02 16.39 4.67
C VAL A 152 -5.80 17.66 4.28
N ALA A 153 -6.30 17.73 3.04
CA ALA A 153 -6.99 18.88 2.47
C ALA A 153 -6.12 20.15 2.47
N ARG A 154 -4.81 20.01 2.21
CA ARG A 154 -3.99 21.19 1.91
C ARG A 154 -4.37 21.70 0.52
N PRO A 155 -4.66 23.01 0.35
CA PRO A 155 -4.81 23.57 -0.98
C PRO A 155 -3.51 23.39 -1.74
N ARG A 156 -3.58 22.77 -2.93
CA ARG A 156 -2.46 22.79 -3.86
C ARG A 156 -2.30 24.24 -4.29
N ILE A 157 -1.09 24.80 -4.12
CA ILE A 157 -0.79 26.11 -4.70
C ILE A 157 -0.83 25.89 -6.20
N THR A 158 -1.97 26.20 -6.81
CA THR A 158 -2.10 26.30 -8.26
C THR A 158 -1.36 27.59 -8.58
N ILE A 159 -0.16 27.49 -9.15
CA ILE A 159 0.45 28.63 -9.82
C ILE A 159 -0.44 28.90 -11.03
N GLU A 160 -1.46 29.73 -10.85
CA GLU A 160 -2.08 30.39 -11.99
C GLU A 160 -1.01 31.31 -12.55
N GLN A 161 -0.43 30.94 -13.69
CA GLN A 161 0.38 31.87 -14.44
C GLN A 161 -0.56 32.97 -14.94
N LEU A 162 -0.38 34.18 -14.40
CA LEU A 162 -0.88 35.43 -14.95
C LEU A 162 -0.20 35.74 -16.28
#